data_AF-A0A075WIQ3-F1
#
_entry.id   AF-A0A075WIQ3-F1
#
_cell.length_a   1.000
_cell.length_b   1.000
_cell.length_c   1.000
_cell.angle_alpha   90.00
_cell.angle_beta   90.00
_cell.angle_gamma   90.00
#
_symmetry.space_group_name_H-M   'P 1'
#
loop_
_entity.id
_entity.type
_entity.pdbx_description
1 polymer ?
#
loop_
_entity_poly.entity_id
_entity_poly.type
_entity_poly.pdbx_seq_one_letter_code
_entity_poly.pdbx_strand_id
1 'polypeptide(L)'
;MFYPEKRDGFSRTGKFEVEGRTVQTPAILEVGEIPEWDFGLAPTSLKFISEELYSRLRPINEEVEILTSLHLLSPRQLVQVFEDLSKEGVSPKPLYAASSALPSNVSLLIYLGADLVDNVLAIAKAYSGIYFLGEVEVEISKLRRLPCNCIHCRNRVVDEVENLLETTAKHNTEMLRMEVEKCRRLILNEELRNYVEGKVKLNPEFTAALRLSDSLRNHSTFPRFRKSRCNFSALESSSRFEVRYFFERALECYKPFSDTVLLLPCTARKPYLTSRTHRALRSKVKVNVNEIIISSPLVVPREFELLYPAVNYDTPVTGHWSEEEVSFVAGWLKRFIEKGGFRKVVAHVTGGYRKVVERVEDEVEAEVVYTAEKDVLSDESIERLKQEIESKGKVDLYRRILEHMLSYQFGITWSGKVAGRYPELELLEGKKRLARVDRIYGMLDIYEKIAAYLLEKNIYTVEIGDFEVKGTIFAGGVLRADEKIRPNDVVVFHNSRIFGVGLAAMSGKEMAGSEKGIAINVKRKFSF
;
A
#
# COMPACT_ATOMS: atom_id res chain seq x y z
N MET A 1 1.61 -4.13 -27.49
CA MET A 1 0.49 -3.60 -26.66
C MET A 1 0.51 -4.26 -25.29
N PHE A 2 0.40 -3.49 -24.21
CA PHE A 2 0.53 -3.96 -22.83
C PHE A 2 -0.80 -4.51 -22.26
N TYR A 3 -0.70 -5.57 -21.46
CA TYR A 3 -1.80 -6.23 -20.77
C TYR A 3 -1.55 -6.18 -19.26
N PRO A 4 -2.12 -5.20 -18.52
CA PRO A 4 -1.95 -5.11 -17.07
C PRO A 4 -2.70 -6.23 -16.34
N GLU A 5 -2.04 -6.84 -15.36
CA GLU A 5 -2.58 -7.95 -14.56
C GLU A 5 -2.82 -7.55 -13.10
N LYS A 6 -1.92 -6.75 -12.51
CA LYS A 6 -2.04 -6.27 -11.13
C LYS A 6 -1.40 -4.91 -10.95
N ARG A 7 -2.08 -4.04 -10.19
CA ARG A 7 -1.56 -2.75 -9.74
C ARG A 7 -1.23 -2.77 -8.24
N ASP A 8 -0.09 -2.20 -7.87
CA ASP A 8 0.25 -1.88 -6.48
C ASP A 8 0.91 -0.49 -6.39
N GLY A 9 0.08 0.55 -6.26
CA GLY A 9 0.54 1.94 -6.34
C GLY A 9 1.01 2.29 -7.74
N PHE A 10 2.18 2.93 -7.87
CA PHE A 10 2.77 3.21 -9.17
C PHE A 10 3.37 1.96 -9.83
N SER A 11 3.68 0.90 -9.06
CA SER A 11 4.17 -0.35 -9.64
C SER A 11 3.01 -1.20 -10.20
N ARG A 12 3.32 -2.02 -11.21
CA ARG A 12 2.35 -2.96 -11.80
C ARG A 12 3.04 -4.17 -12.41
N THR A 13 2.30 -5.27 -12.51
CA THR A 13 2.67 -6.42 -13.34
C THR A 13 1.74 -6.52 -14.53
N GLY A 14 2.26 -7.05 -15.62
CA GLY A 14 1.51 -7.29 -16.82
C GLY A 14 2.32 -8.07 -17.84
N LYS A 15 1.73 -8.25 -19.02
CA LYS A 15 2.36 -8.88 -20.18
C LYS A 15 2.51 -7.87 -21.29
N PHE A 16 3.65 -7.90 -21.95
CA PHE A 16 3.98 -7.02 -23.06
C PHE A 16 4.57 -7.86 -24.18
N GLU A 17 4.01 -7.76 -25.37
CA GLU A 17 4.56 -8.42 -26.56
C GLU A 17 5.64 -7.53 -27.18
N VAL A 18 6.84 -8.08 -27.35
CA VAL A 18 8.02 -7.45 -27.94
C VAL A 18 8.62 -8.39 -28.97
N GLU A 19 8.65 -7.99 -30.24
CA GLU A 19 9.21 -8.80 -31.35
C GLU A 19 8.71 -10.28 -31.36
N GLY A 20 7.42 -10.48 -31.05
CA GLY A 20 6.80 -11.81 -31.00
C GLY A 20 7.11 -12.63 -29.73
N ARG A 21 7.71 -12.01 -28.71
CA ARG A 21 7.97 -12.60 -27.39
C ARG A 21 7.10 -11.94 -26.33
N THR A 22 6.49 -12.75 -25.47
CA THR A 22 5.75 -12.25 -24.30
C THR A 22 6.71 -12.00 -23.14
N VAL A 23 6.84 -10.73 -22.72
CA VAL A 23 7.62 -10.30 -21.55
C VAL A 23 6.68 -10.02 -20.37
N GLN A 24 7.03 -10.52 -19.17
CA GLN A 24 6.26 -10.27 -17.93
C GLN A 24 6.89 -9.15 -17.08
N THR A 25 6.16 -8.06 -16.86
CA THR A 25 6.66 -6.89 -16.13
C THR A 25 6.54 -7.04 -14.60
N PRO A 26 7.43 -6.38 -13.81
CA PRO A 26 8.62 -5.66 -14.26
C PRO A 26 9.65 -6.62 -14.87
N ALA A 27 10.37 -6.22 -15.92
CA ALA A 27 11.33 -7.11 -16.61
C ALA A 27 12.67 -6.43 -16.92
N ILE A 28 13.68 -7.26 -17.12
CA ILE A 28 14.96 -6.86 -17.71
C ILE A 28 14.96 -7.22 -19.20
N LEU A 29 15.37 -6.28 -20.05
CA LEU A 29 15.69 -6.50 -21.45
C LEU A 29 17.21 -6.52 -21.58
N GLU A 30 17.78 -7.63 -22.01
CA GLU A 30 19.22 -7.67 -22.26
C GLU A 30 19.56 -6.91 -23.54
N VAL A 31 20.76 -6.33 -23.64
CA VAL A 31 21.14 -5.48 -24.80
C VAL A 31 20.85 -6.12 -26.17
N GLY A 32 21.00 -7.44 -26.32
CA GLY A 32 20.69 -8.15 -27.56
C GLY A 32 19.21 -8.48 -27.80
N GLU A 33 18.33 -8.15 -26.85
CA GLU A 33 16.89 -8.37 -26.87
C GLU A 33 16.09 -7.06 -26.91
N ILE A 34 16.78 -5.92 -26.84
CA ILE A 34 16.16 -4.60 -26.98
C ILE A 34 15.81 -4.40 -28.46
N PRO A 35 14.54 -4.13 -28.80
CA PRO A 35 14.16 -3.85 -30.19
C PRO A 35 14.80 -2.58 -30.73
N GLU A 36 14.67 -2.36 -32.03
CA GLU A 36 15.04 -1.10 -32.69
C GLU A 36 14.08 0.04 -32.32
N TRP A 37 14.06 0.42 -31.04
CA TRP A 37 13.31 1.56 -30.52
C TRP A 37 14.08 2.87 -30.74
N ASP A 38 13.34 3.95 -31.02
CA ASP A 38 13.93 5.29 -31.07
C ASP A 38 14.16 5.85 -29.67
N PHE A 39 15.43 5.85 -29.25
CA PHE A 39 15.90 6.41 -27.98
C PHE A 39 16.06 7.93 -28.00
N GLY A 40 15.78 8.59 -29.12
CA GLY A 40 16.00 10.01 -29.33
C GLY A 40 17.48 10.40 -29.22
N LEU A 41 17.72 11.70 -29.10
CA LEU A 41 19.06 12.28 -28.94
C LEU A 41 19.25 12.99 -27.60
N ALA A 42 18.20 13.11 -26.79
CA ALA A 42 18.23 13.80 -25.52
C ALA A 42 18.08 12.85 -24.32
N PRO A 43 18.99 12.91 -23.33
CA PRO A 43 18.76 12.25 -22.05
C PRO A 43 17.58 12.92 -21.32
N THR A 44 16.88 12.16 -20.48
CA THR A 44 15.76 12.69 -19.67
C THR A 44 16.13 13.93 -18.85
N SER A 45 17.38 14.02 -18.40
CA SER A 45 17.90 15.18 -17.66
C SER A 45 17.82 16.50 -18.42
N LEU A 46 17.82 16.46 -19.76
CA LEU A 46 17.71 17.68 -20.58
C LEU A 46 16.37 18.39 -20.36
N LYS A 47 15.30 17.68 -19.97
CA LYS A 47 14.00 18.27 -19.63
C LYS A 47 14.11 19.40 -18.60
N PHE A 48 15.04 19.29 -17.66
CA PHE A 48 15.24 20.26 -16.58
C PHE A 48 16.23 21.38 -16.93
N ILE A 49 16.85 21.32 -18.10
CA ILE A 49 17.78 22.33 -18.61
C ILE A 49 17.11 23.14 -19.73
N SER A 50 16.47 22.46 -20.67
CA SER A 50 15.69 23.04 -21.77
C SER A 50 14.55 22.11 -22.16
N GLU A 51 13.35 22.42 -21.68
CA GLU A 51 12.13 21.66 -22.00
C GLU A 51 11.81 21.69 -23.50
N GLU A 52 12.01 22.83 -24.16
CA GLU A 52 11.84 22.97 -25.61
C GLU A 52 12.75 21.99 -26.37
N LEU A 53 14.04 21.97 -26.05
CA LEU A 53 14.98 21.08 -26.73
C LEU A 53 14.70 19.62 -26.43
N TYR A 54 14.34 19.29 -25.19
CA TYR A 54 13.92 17.94 -24.81
C TYR A 54 12.69 17.50 -25.60
N SER A 55 11.65 18.34 -25.72
CA SER A 55 10.42 17.99 -26.46
C SER A 55 10.69 17.58 -27.91
N ARG A 56 11.72 18.16 -28.54
CA ARG A 56 12.14 17.91 -29.93
C ARG A 56 13.04 16.69 -30.09
N LEU A 57 13.81 16.34 -29.06
CA LEU A 57 14.88 15.34 -29.13
C LEU A 57 14.65 14.13 -28.22
N ARG A 58 13.55 14.11 -27.46
CA ARG A 58 13.20 13.01 -26.56
C ARG A 58 12.99 11.71 -27.34
N PRO A 59 13.13 10.54 -26.68
CA PRO A 59 12.67 9.29 -27.23
C PRO A 59 11.21 9.37 -27.70
N ILE A 60 10.89 8.77 -28.85
CA ILE A 60 9.52 8.67 -29.36
C ILE A 60 9.28 7.21 -29.73
N ASN A 61 8.39 6.55 -29.01
CA ASN A 61 8.09 5.15 -29.29
C ASN A 61 6.60 4.85 -29.12
N GLU A 62 6.05 4.04 -30.04
CA GLU A 62 4.64 3.67 -30.02
C GLU A 62 4.32 2.59 -28.99
N GLU A 63 5.29 1.73 -28.67
CA GLU A 63 5.08 0.56 -27.84
C GLU A 63 5.36 0.82 -26.37
N VAL A 64 6.40 1.61 -26.07
CA VAL A 64 6.88 1.92 -24.72
C VAL A 64 7.07 3.42 -24.53
N GLU A 65 7.03 3.88 -23.28
CA GLU A 65 7.53 5.20 -22.90
C GLU A 65 8.98 5.03 -22.40
N ILE A 66 9.94 5.77 -22.97
CA ILE A 66 11.37 5.56 -22.67
C ILE A 66 11.91 6.72 -21.84
N LEU A 67 12.52 6.37 -20.71
CA LEU A 67 13.25 7.29 -19.85
C LEU A 67 14.72 6.89 -19.81
N THR A 68 15.58 7.74 -20.36
CA THR A 68 17.03 7.49 -20.47
C THR A 68 17.79 8.15 -19.32
N SER A 69 18.84 7.46 -18.85
CA SER A 69 19.88 8.01 -17.95
C SER A 69 19.35 8.64 -16.65
N LEU A 70 18.38 7.99 -16.00
CA LEU A 70 17.73 8.47 -14.77
C LEU A 70 18.70 8.64 -13.59
N HIS A 71 19.85 7.95 -13.62
CA HIS A 71 20.91 8.08 -12.61
C HIS A 71 21.59 9.46 -12.60
N LEU A 72 21.37 10.31 -13.61
CA LEU A 72 21.86 11.69 -13.67
C LEU A 72 20.93 12.70 -12.99
N LEU A 73 19.73 12.27 -12.57
CA LEU A 73 18.73 13.14 -11.97
C LEU A 73 18.92 13.25 -10.47
N SER A 74 18.70 14.44 -9.91
CA SER A 74 18.51 14.58 -8.47
C SER A 74 17.25 13.81 -8.02
N PRO A 75 17.13 13.43 -6.73
CA PRO A 75 15.95 12.74 -6.22
C PRO A 75 14.61 13.41 -6.55
N ARG A 76 14.58 14.75 -6.54
CA ARG A 76 13.39 15.54 -6.89
C ARG A 76 13.06 15.45 -8.38
N GLN A 77 14.06 15.58 -9.23
CA GLN A 77 13.88 15.44 -10.68
C GLN A 77 13.43 14.02 -11.04
N LEU A 78 14.04 12.99 -10.42
CA LEU A 78 13.65 11.60 -10.63
C LEU A 78 12.16 11.39 -10.36
N VAL A 79 11.69 11.79 -9.17
CA VAL A 79 10.27 11.65 -8.80
C VAL A 79 9.37 12.49 -9.72
N GLN A 80 9.80 13.70 -10.11
CA GLN A 80 9.03 14.57 -11.02
C GLN A 80 8.79 13.92 -12.38
N VAL A 81 9.80 13.25 -12.96
CA VAL A 81 9.65 12.58 -14.26
C VAL A 81 8.56 11.52 -14.23
N PHE A 82 8.52 10.67 -13.19
CA PHE A 82 7.47 9.66 -13.05
C PHE A 82 6.09 10.29 -12.77
N GLU A 83 6.05 11.40 -12.02
CA GLU A 83 4.81 12.11 -11.74
C GLU A 83 4.20 12.73 -13.00
N ASP A 84 5.01 13.36 -13.85
CA ASP A 84 4.55 14.01 -15.08
C ASP A 84 3.89 13.02 -16.03
N LEU A 85 4.50 11.84 -16.21
CA LEU A 85 3.93 10.75 -17.00
C LEU A 85 2.61 10.22 -16.43
N SER A 86 2.42 10.33 -15.10
CA SER A 86 1.17 9.94 -14.45
C SER A 86 0.07 11.00 -14.58
N LYS A 87 0.42 12.27 -14.85
CA LYS A 87 -0.50 13.40 -15.02
C LYS A 87 -1.04 13.52 -16.45
N GLU A 88 -0.27 13.11 -17.44
CA GLU A 88 -0.64 13.11 -18.86
C GLU A 88 -1.77 12.11 -19.21
N GLY A 89 -2.30 11.42 -18.20
CA GLY A 89 -3.25 10.32 -18.32
C GLY A 89 -2.59 9.02 -17.86
N VAL A 90 -3.38 7.99 -17.56
CA VAL A 90 -2.76 6.69 -17.27
C VAL A 90 -2.32 6.09 -18.59
N SER A 91 -1.05 6.33 -18.97
CA SER A 91 -0.50 5.75 -20.18
C SER A 91 -0.58 4.22 -20.11
N PRO A 92 -1.26 3.57 -21.07
CA PRO A 92 -1.30 2.12 -21.12
C PRO A 92 0.05 1.54 -21.56
N LYS A 93 1.03 2.35 -22.00
CA LYS A 93 2.34 1.86 -22.43
C LYS A 93 3.22 1.46 -21.24
N PRO A 94 4.05 0.40 -21.37
CA PRO A 94 5.07 0.10 -20.38
C PRO A 94 6.11 1.23 -20.30
N LEU A 95 6.58 1.53 -19.10
CA LEU A 95 7.63 2.51 -18.87
C LEU A 95 9.01 1.83 -18.82
N TYR A 96 9.89 2.19 -19.74
CA TYR A 96 11.24 1.65 -19.86
C TYR A 96 12.29 2.63 -19.32
N ALA A 97 12.90 2.27 -18.19
CA ALA A 97 14.02 3.01 -17.59
C ALA A 97 15.36 2.55 -18.20
N ALA A 98 15.68 3.10 -19.38
CA ALA A 98 16.83 2.74 -20.17
C ALA A 98 18.16 3.22 -19.53
N SER A 99 19.16 2.34 -19.50
CA SER A 99 20.52 2.57 -18.98
C SER A 99 20.53 3.23 -17.59
N SER A 100 19.65 2.75 -16.70
CA SER A 100 19.39 3.39 -15.40
C SER A 100 19.44 2.45 -14.21
N ALA A 101 19.26 1.15 -14.42
CA ALA A 101 19.08 0.19 -13.34
C ALA A 101 20.40 -0.48 -12.89
N LEU A 102 20.53 -0.58 -11.58
CA LEU A 102 21.51 -1.37 -10.84
C LEU A 102 20.77 -2.14 -9.74
N PRO A 103 21.33 -3.25 -9.22
CA PRO A 103 20.69 -3.98 -8.11
C PRO A 103 20.35 -3.07 -6.91
N SER A 104 21.17 -2.05 -6.67
CA SER A 104 21.00 -1.09 -5.57
C SER A 104 19.79 -0.16 -5.71
N ASN A 105 19.33 0.15 -6.93
CA ASN A 105 18.30 1.17 -7.18
C ASN A 105 17.04 0.64 -7.90
N VAL A 106 17.10 -0.54 -8.52
CA VAL A 106 16.03 -1.02 -9.42
C VAL A 106 14.69 -1.19 -8.71
N SER A 107 14.70 -1.57 -7.43
CA SER A 107 13.47 -1.69 -6.64
C SER A 107 12.76 -0.35 -6.43
N LEU A 108 13.52 0.74 -6.29
CA LEU A 108 12.97 2.09 -6.21
C LEU A 108 12.42 2.54 -7.58
N LEU A 109 13.14 2.29 -8.68
CA LEU A 109 12.67 2.62 -10.03
C LEU A 109 11.34 1.92 -10.35
N ILE A 110 11.24 0.62 -10.04
CA ILE A 110 10.01 -0.16 -10.22
C ILE A 110 8.90 0.38 -9.30
N TYR A 111 9.21 0.74 -8.06
CA TYR A 111 8.24 1.33 -7.14
C TYR A 111 7.69 2.68 -7.61
N LEU A 112 8.52 3.49 -8.28
CA LEU A 112 8.11 4.75 -8.90
C LEU A 112 7.31 4.55 -10.21
N GLY A 113 7.38 3.36 -10.80
CA GLY A 113 6.52 2.95 -11.91
C GLY A 113 7.22 2.38 -13.14
N ALA A 114 8.53 2.12 -13.09
CA ALA A 114 9.23 1.47 -14.20
C ALA A 114 8.73 0.03 -14.40
N ASP A 115 8.33 -0.30 -15.63
CA ASP A 115 7.90 -1.63 -16.05
C ASP A 115 9.06 -2.43 -16.69
N LEU A 116 10.02 -1.75 -17.31
CA LEU A 116 11.15 -2.36 -18.01
C LEU A 116 12.46 -1.67 -17.60
N VAL A 117 13.54 -2.44 -17.53
CA VAL A 117 14.93 -1.98 -17.35
C VAL A 117 15.86 -2.79 -18.25
N ASP A 118 17.14 -2.41 -18.36
CA ASP A 118 18.15 -3.18 -19.10
C ASP A 118 19.41 -3.46 -18.28
N ASN A 119 20.31 -4.27 -18.86
CA ASN A 119 21.60 -4.60 -18.26
C ASN A 119 22.79 -3.76 -18.78
N VAL A 120 22.56 -2.62 -19.47
CA VAL A 120 23.65 -1.79 -20.02
C VAL A 120 24.61 -1.35 -18.93
N LEU A 121 24.10 -0.85 -17.80
CA LEU A 121 24.94 -0.43 -16.68
C LEU A 121 25.64 -1.61 -15.99
N ALA A 122 25.00 -2.78 -15.93
CA ALA A 122 25.60 -3.98 -15.37
C ALA A 122 26.82 -4.45 -16.20
N ILE A 123 26.71 -4.38 -17.52
CA ILE A 123 27.80 -4.63 -18.47
C ILE A 123 28.89 -3.57 -18.32
N ALA A 124 28.53 -2.28 -18.38
CA ALA A 124 29.50 -1.19 -18.27
C ALA A 124 30.32 -1.27 -16.97
N LYS A 125 29.67 -1.57 -15.84
CA LYS A 125 30.31 -1.80 -14.55
C LYS A 125 31.27 -2.99 -14.58
N ALA A 126 30.89 -4.10 -15.21
CA ALA A 126 31.78 -5.25 -15.35
C ALA A 126 33.05 -4.90 -16.14
N TYR A 127 32.91 -4.19 -17.26
CA TYR A 127 34.06 -3.76 -18.07
C TYR A 127 34.90 -2.67 -17.40
N SER A 128 34.35 -1.96 -16.41
CA SER A 128 35.13 -1.10 -15.50
C SER A 128 35.72 -1.86 -14.29
N GLY A 129 35.71 -3.20 -14.30
CA GLY A 129 36.27 -4.04 -13.25
C GLY A 129 35.41 -4.19 -12.00
N ILE A 130 34.12 -3.89 -12.05
CA ILE A 130 33.19 -3.98 -10.92
C ILE A 130 32.34 -5.25 -10.98
N TYR A 131 32.30 -5.96 -9.86
CA TYR A 131 31.53 -7.16 -9.62
C TYR A 131 30.45 -6.91 -8.55
N PHE A 132 29.21 -7.31 -8.81
CA PHE A 132 28.10 -7.10 -7.89
C PHE A 132 27.96 -8.22 -6.85
N LEU A 133 27.76 -7.85 -5.59
CA LEU A 133 27.33 -8.73 -4.51
C LEU A 133 26.00 -8.23 -3.95
N GLY A 134 24.92 -8.51 -4.70
CA GLY A 134 23.65 -7.83 -4.49
C GLY A 134 23.82 -6.33 -4.75
N GLU A 135 23.60 -5.52 -3.72
CA GLU A 135 23.65 -4.05 -3.79
C GLU A 135 25.07 -3.49 -3.74
N VAL A 136 26.04 -4.34 -3.35
CA VAL A 136 27.42 -3.94 -3.09
C VAL A 136 28.24 -4.09 -4.36
N GLU A 137 29.01 -3.05 -4.67
CA GLU A 137 29.99 -3.06 -5.76
C GLU A 137 31.39 -3.39 -5.21
N VAL A 138 32.08 -4.34 -5.84
CA VAL A 138 33.43 -4.76 -5.46
C VAL A 138 34.33 -4.77 -6.68
N GLU A 139 35.57 -4.30 -6.55
CA GLU A 139 36.57 -4.47 -7.61
C GLU A 139 36.93 -5.94 -7.79
N ILE A 140 36.76 -6.47 -8.99
CA ILE A 140 36.99 -7.89 -9.31
C ILE A 140 38.45 -8.30 -9.07
N SER A 141 39.39 -7.38 -9.26
CA SER A 141 40.83 -7.58 -9.02
C SER A 141 41.17 -7.83 -7.55
N LYS A 142 40.29 -7.46 -6.61
CA LYS A 142 40.47 -7.71 -5.16
C LYS A 142 39.96 -9.07 -4.72
N LEU A 143 39.29 -9.81 -5.59
CA LEU A 143 38.72 -11.12 -5.28
C LEU A 143 39.70 -12.23 -5.67
N ARG A 144 39.88 -13.22 -4.79
CA ARG A 144 40.60 -14.46 -5.14
C ARG A 144 39.70 -15.48 -5.83
N ARG A 145 38.42 -15.49 -5.45
CA ARG A 145 37.39 -16.40 -5.97
C ARG A 145 36.10 -15.62 -6.20
N LEU A 146 35.29 -16.07 -7.15
CA LEU A 146 33.97 -15.48 -7.41
C LEU A 146 32.97 -15.96 -6.34
N PRO A 147 32.51 -15.10 -5.39
CA PRO A 147 31.73 -15.53 -4.24
C PRO A 147 30.23 -15.57 -4.55
N CYS A 148 29.85 -16.32 -5.59
CA CYS A 148 28.45 -16.50 -6.00
C CYS A 148 28.20 -17.94 -6.50
N ASN A 149 26.95 -18.39 -6.37
CA ASN A 149 26.49 -19.71 -6.81
C ASN A 149 25.87 -19.71 -8.21
N CYS A 150 25.88 -18.58 -8.95
CA CYS A 150 25.37 -18.54 -10.32
C CYS A 150 26.25 -19.40 -11.26
N ILE A 151 25.71 -19.73 -12.43
CA ILE A 151 26.40 -20.59 -13.43
C ILE A 151 27.75 -20.00 -13.91
N HIS A 152 27.91 -18.68 -13.82
CA HIS A 152 29.13 -17.97 -14.22
C HIS A 152 30.21 -17.96 -13.14
N CYS A 153 29.85 -18.12 -11.87
CA CYS A 153 30.78 -17.96 -10.74
C CYS A 153 31.10 -19.27 -10.00
N ARG A 154 30.19 -20.24 -10.03
CA ARG A 154 30.27 -21.45 -9.22
C ARG A 154 31.64 -22.14 -9.38
N ASN A 155 32.35 -22.31 -8.26
CA ASN A 155 33.65 -22.96 -8.15
C ASN A 155 34.79 -22.33 -8.98
N ARG A 156 34.73 -21.04 -9.34
CA ARG A 156 35.77 -20.37 -10.13
C ARG A 156 36.75 -19.54 -9.29
N VAL A 157 38.04 -19.64 -9.62
CA VAL A 157 39.13 -18.79 -9.12
C VAL A 157 39.36 -17.67 -10.13
N VAL A 158 39.52 -16.43 -9.67
CA VAL A 158 39.55 -15.24 -10.55
C VAL A 158 40.64 -15.33 -11.62
N ASP A 159 41.85 -15.73 -11.23
CA ASP A 159 43.01 -15.84 -12.13
C ASP A 159 42.87 -16.97 -13.17
N GLU A 160 41.92 -17.89 -13.00
CA GLU A 160 41.67 -19.02 -13.88
C GLU A 160 40.49 -18.78 -14.84
N VAL A 161 39.80 -17.63 -14.74
CA VAL A 161 38.64 -17.33 -15.59
C VAL A 161 39.10 -16.68 -16.90
N GLU A 162 38.95 -17.42 -17.99
CA GLU A 162 39.00 -16.85 -19.34
C GLU A 162 37.89 -15.81 -19.53
N ASN A 163 38.23 -14.66 -20.14
CA ASN A 163 37.32 -13.52 -20.34
C ASN A 163 36.63 -13.07 -19.02
N LEU A 164 37.44 -12.80 -18.00
CA LEU A 164 36.96 -12.41 -16.66
C LEU A 164 35.92 -11.29 -16.67
N LEU A 165 36.10 -10.24 -17.49
CA LEU A 165 35.17 -9.11 -17.55
C LEU A 165 33.83 -9.50 -18.20
N GLU A 166 33.86 -10.34 -19.24
CA GLU A 166 32.64 -10.87 -19.86
C GLU A 166 31.89 -11.80 -18.89
N THR A 167 32.62 -12.67 -18.18
CA THR A 167 32.06 -13.51 -17.10
C THR A 167 31.43 -12.64 -16.00
N THR A 168 32.09 -11.54 -15.64
CA THR A 168 31.59 -10.57 -14.68
C THR A 168 30.33 -9.85 -15.19
N ALA A 169 30.26 -9.52 -16.49
CA ALA A 169 29.08 -8.88 -17.09
C ALA A 169 27.85 -9.81 -17.04
N LYS A 170 28.05 -11.09 -17.34
CA LYS A 170 27.00 -12.11 -17.22
C LYS A 170 26.54 -12.26 -15.76
N HIS A 171 27.47 -12.35 -14.82
CA HIS A 171 27.15 -12.36 -13.38
C HIS A 171 26.40 -11.11 -12.92
N ASN A 172 26.85 -9.92 -13.28
CA ASN A 172 26.21 -8.66 -12.90
C ASN A 172 24.78 -8.59 -13.46
N THR A 173 24.57 -9.10 -14.68
CA THR A 173 23.23 -9.25 -15.28
C THR A 173 22.35 -10.19 -14.45
N GLU A 174 22.87 -11.34 -13.98
CA GLU A 174 22.13 -12.25 -13.09
C GLU A 174 21.71 -11.57 -11.77
N MET A 175 22.60 -10.76 -11.18
CA MET A 175 22.28 -10.05 -9.94
C MET A 175 21.14 -9.05 -10.13
N LEU A 176 21.16 -8.30 -11.24
CA LEU A 176 20.09 -7.38 -11.59
C LEU A 176 18.79 -8.13 -11.90
N ARG A 177 18.85 -9.22 -12.69
CA ARG A 177 17.68 -10.03 -13.03
C ARG A 177 17.00 -10.62 -11.79
N MET A 178 17.79 -11.15 -10.85
CA MET A 178 17.27 -11.67 -9.59
C MET A 178 16.54 -10.57 -8.80
N GLU A 179 17.07 -9.36 -8.79
CA GLU A 179 16.45 -8.23 -8.10
C GLU A 179 15.11 -7.79 -8.74
N VAL A 180 15.05 -7.76 -10.07
CA VAL A 180 13.80 -7.51 -10.81
C VAL A 180 12.76 -8.61 -10.54
N GLU A 181 13.17 -9.89 -10.52
CA GLU A 181 12.28 -11.01 -10.18
C GLU A 181 11.70 -10.88 -8.77
N LYS A 182 12.53 -10.51 -7.76
CA LYS A 182 12.04 -10.22 -6.41
C LYS A 182 10.97 -9.14 -6.45
N CYS A 183 11.21 -8.04 -7.16
CA CYS A 183 10.24 -6.94 -7.27
C CYS A 183 8.92 -7.43 -7.88
N ARG A 184 8.95 -8.23 -8.94
CA ARG A 184 7.74 -8.81 -9.55
C ARG A 184 6.94 -9.64 -8.53
N ARG A 185 7.60 -10.53 -7.79
CA ARG A 185 6.94 -11.34 -6.74
C ARG A 185 6.36 -10.48 -5.62
N LEU A 186 7.09 -9.45 -5.21
CA LEU A 186 6.65 -8.54 -4.16
C LEU A 186 5.45 -7.69 -4.61
N ILE A 187 5.34 -7.27 -5.88
CA ILE A 187 4.12 -6.62 -6.40
C ILE A 187 2.94 -7.59 -6.38
N LEU A 188 3.15 -8.83 -6.84
CA LEU A 188 2.11 -9.88 -6.81
C LEU A 188 1.61 -10.14 -5.38
N ASN A 189 2.49 -10.01 -4.39
CA ASN A 189 2.18 -10.19 -2.98
C ASN A 189 1.79 -8.90 -2.25
N GLU A 190 1.84 -7.73 -2.89
CA GLU A 190 1.57 -6.40 -2.31
C GLU A 190 2.58 -5.97 -1.22
N GLU A 191 3.81 -6.48 -1.29
CA GLU A 191 4.89 -6.28 -0.32
C GLU A 191 6.03 -5.37 -0.80
N LEU A 192 5.95 -4.85 -2.04
CA LEU A 192 7.05 -4.08 -2.63
C LEU A 192 7.44 -2.87 -1.78
N ARG A 193 6.46 -2.14 -1.23
CA ARG A 193 6.76 -0.96 -0.38
C ARG A 193 7.59 -1.31 0.86
N ASN A 194 7.31 -2.43 1.53
CA ASN A 194 8.10 -2.86 2.68
C ASN A 194 9.57 -3.09 2.29
N TYR A 195 9.77 -3.73 1.14
CA TYR A 195 11.11 -4.05 0.63
C TYR A 195 11.89 -2.79 0.25
N VAL A 196 11.25 -1.88 -0.49
CA VAL A 196 11.85 -0.61 -0.92
C VAL A 196 12.23 0.25 0.27
N GLU A 197 11.36 0.35 1.28
CA GLU A 197 11.64 1.16 2.47
C GLU A 197 12.88 0.70 3.24
N GLY A 198 13.17 -0.61 3.25
CA GLY A 198 14.43 -1.15 3.78
C GLY A 198 15.62 -0.85 2.86
N LYS A 199 15.46 -1.07 1.55
CA LYS A 199 16.52 -0.89 0.55
C LYS A 199 17.03 0.54 0.46
N VAL A 200 16.14 1.52 0.46
CA VAL A 200 16.52 2.93 0.27
C VAL A 200 17.42 3.46 1.37
N LYS A 201 17.54 2.77 2.51
CA LYS A 201 18.42 3.13 3.62
C LYS A 201 19.90 2.98 3.32
N LEU A 202 20.24 2.25 2.27
CA LEU A 202 21.62 2.07 1.83
C LEU A 202 22.18 3.30 1.11
N ASN A 203 21.32 4.26 0.70
CA ASN A 203 21.75 5.47 0.01
C ASN A 203 20.86 6.69 0.37
N PRO A 204 21.44 7.82 0.82
CA PRO A 204 20.68 9.03 1.16
C PRO A 204 19.78 9.57 0.05
N GLU A 205 20.21 9.49 -1.22
CA GLU A 205 19.45 9.97 -2.38
C GLU A 205 18.21 9.11 -2.61
N PHE A 206 18.31 7.79 -2.41
CA PHE A 206 17.18 6.87 -2.54
C PHE A 206 16.16 7.12 -1.42
N THR A 207 16.63 7.37 -0.20
CA THR A 207 15.76 7.77 0.91
C THR A 207 15.06 9.10 0.62
N ALA A 208 15.77 10.08 0.06
CA ALA A 208 15.18 11.35 -0.34
C ALA A 208 14.12 11.17 -1.43
N ALA A 209 14.39 10.35 -2.45
CA ALA A 209 13.44 10.03 -3.52
C ALA A 209 12.18 9.35 -2.97
N LEU A 210 12.30 8.40 -2.04
CA LEU A 210 11.13 7.77 -1.41
C LEU A 210 10.27 8.79 -0.66
N ARG A 211 10.89 9.67 0.15
CA ARG A 211 10.18 10.74 0.88
C ARG A 211 9.47 11.72 -0.04
N LEU A 212 10.11 12.07 -1.16
CA LEU A 212 9.52 12.92 -2.19
C LEU A 212 8.37 12.23 -2.92
N SER A 213 8.48 10.92 -3.18
CA SER A 213 7.39 10.14 -3.78
C SER A 213 6.17 10.06 -2.87
N ASP A 214 6.38 10.03 -1.55
CA ASP A 214 5.27 10.05 -0.59
C ASP A 214 4.51 11.39 -0.63
N SER A 215 5.15 12.51 -0.97
CA SER A 215 4.46 13.82 -0.99
C SER A 215 3.66 14.09 -2.26
N LEU A 216 3.65 13.16 -3.22
CA LEU A 216 2.87 13.26 -4.45
C LEU A 216 1.37 13.36 -4.15
N ARG A 217 0.61 14.07 -5.01
CA ARG A 217 -0.82 14.29 -4.78
C ARG A 217 -1.70 13.19 -5.36
N ASN A 218 -1.33 12.66 -6.53
CA ASN A 218 -2.12 11.64 -7.22
C ASN A 218 -1.75 10.23 -6.74
N HIS A 219 -2.61 9.66 -5.89
CA HIS A 219 -2.50 8.27 -5.43
C HIS A 219 -3.63 7.38 -5.97
N SER A 220 -4.32 7.76 -7.05
CA SER A 220 -5.51 7.02 -7.55
C SER A 220 -5.26 5.53 -7.84
N THR A 221 -4.02 5.15 -8.14
CA THR A 221 -3.59 3.76 -8.36
C THR A 221 -3.17 3.01 -7.08
N PHE A 222 -3.19 3.66 -5.91
CA PHE A 222 -2.83 3.05 -4.64
C PHE A 222 -4.02 2.31 -4.03
N PRO A 223 -3.88 1.00 -3.74
CA PRO A 223 -4.93 0.23 -3.10
C PRO A 223 -5.24 0.74 -1.69
N ARG A 224 -6.54 0.85 -1.35
CA ARG A 224 -7.00 1.19 0.01
C ARG A 224 -7.03 -0.01 0.95
N PHE A 225 -7.06 -1.21 0.37
CA PHE A 225 -7.11 -2.49 1.07
C PHE A 225 -6.11 -3.46 0.43
N ARG A 226 -5.44 -4.25 1.25
CA ARG A 226 -4.42 -5.21 0.80
C ARG A 226 -4.44 -6.47 1.67
N LYS A 227 -3.93 -7.55 1.09
CA LYS A 227 -3.67 -8.83 1.78
C LYS A 227 -2.34 -8.80 2.53
N SER A 228 -1.38 -8.04 2.02
CA SER A 228 -0.05 -7.93 2.61
C SER A 228 -0.08 -7.20 3.95
N ARG A 229 0.90 -7.52 4.78
CA ARG A 229 1.12 -6.82 6.04
C ARG A 229 1.93 -5.55 5.80
N CYS A 230 1.55 -4.45 6.43
CA CYS A 230 2.42 -3.28 6.53
C CYS A 230 3.47 -3.48 7.62
N ASN A 231 4.76 -3.46 7.27
CA ASN A 231 5.83 -3.44 8.27
C ASN A 231 6.25 -1.99 8.49
N PHE A 232 5.85 -1.41 9.62
CA PHE A 232 6.17 -0.05 9.99
C PHE A 232 7.45 -0.01 10.83
N SER A 233 8.60 -0.13 10.16
CA SER A 233 9.91 -0.25 10.82
C SER A 233 10.83 0.96 10.62
N ALA A 234 10.39 1.98 9.90
CA ALA A 234 11.19 3.16 9.59
C ALA A 234 10.36 4.44 9.75
N LEU A 235 11.04 5.59 9.86
CA LEU A 235 10.38 6.90 10.01
C LEU A 235 9.42 7.21 8.86
N GLU A 236 9.77 6.82 7.64
CA GLU A 236 8.97 6.97 6.40
C GLU A 236 7.71 6.10 6.40
N SER A 237 7.55 5.18 7.35
CA SER A 237 6.30 4.46 7.54
C SER A 237 5.14 5.40 7.86
N SER A 238 5.40 6.52 8.55
CA SER A 238 4.40 7.53 8.90
C SER A 238 3.84 8.30 7.69
N SER A 239 4.63 8.44 6.63
CA SER A 239 4.25 9.14 5.39
C SER A 239 3.61 8.22 4.34
N ARG A 240 3.51 6.92 4.61
CA ARG A 240 2.89 5.95 3.69
C ARG A 240 1.44 6.32 3.36
N PHE A 241 1.03 6.03 2.13
CA PHE A 241 -0.33 6.24 1.65
C PHE A 241 -1.37 5.58 2.57
N GLU A 242 -1.11 4.35 3.00
CA GLU A 242 -1.97 3.51 3.82
C GLU A 242 -2.27 4.16 5.17
N VAL A 243 -1.26 4.81 5.78
CA VAL A 243 -1.39 5.51 7.06
C VAL A 243 -2.21 6.77 6.88
N ARG A 244 -1.87 7.62 5.91
CA ARG A 244 -2.57 8.89 5.65
C ARG A 244 -4.02 8.66 5.25
N TYR A 245 -4.26 7.77 4.28
CA TYR A 245 -5.61 7.45 3.82
C TYR A 245 -6.46 6.89 4.96
N PHE A 246 -5.91 5.96 5.75
CA PHE A 246 -6.62 5.41 6.92
C PHE A 246 -7.02 6.52 7.88
N PHE A 247 -6.08 7.40 8.25
CA PHE A 247 -6.37 8.46 9.18
C PHE A 247 -7.39 9.46 8.67
N GLU A 248 -7.22 9.98 7.45
CA GLU A 248 -8.15 10.94 6.86
C GLU A 248 -9.56 10.33 6.72
N ARG A 249 -9.64 9.10 6.20
CA ARG A 249 -10.93 8.40 5.96
C ARG A 249 -11.61 7.97 7.27
N ALA A 250 -10.85 7.48 8.25
CA ALA A 250 -11.39 7.13 9.56
C ALA A 250 -11.87 8.39 10.28
N LEU A 251 -11.10 9.48 10.25
CA LEU A 251 -11.47 10.73 10.91
C LEU A 251 -12.74 11.32 10.33
N GLU A 252 -12.92 11.37 9.01
CA GLU A 252 -14.17 11.87 8.41
C GLU A 252 -15.38 11.01 8.80
N CYS A 253 -15.21 9.68 8.85
CA CYS A 253 -16.27 8.73 9.16
C CYS A 253 -16.54 8.55 10.67
N TYR A 254 -15.67 9.06 11.54
CA TYR A 254 -15.74 8.79 12.97
C TYR A 254 -16.98 9.43 13.60
N LYS A 255 -17.81 8.59 14.22
CA LYS A 255 -19.04 8.98 14.92
C LYS A 255 -19.10 8.28 16.28
N PRO A 256 -18.65 8.94 17.35
CA PRO A 256 -18.74 8.38 18.69
C PRO A 256 -20.18 8.10 19.13
N PHE A 257 -20.31 7.26 20.15
CA PHE A 257 -21.59 6.95 20.80
C PHE A 257 -21.59 7.33 22.29
N SER A 258 -20.47 7.85 22.80
CA SER A 258 -20.28 8.30 24.17
C SER A 258 -19.58 9.66 24.17
N ASP A 259 -19.81 10.41 25.23
CA ASP A 259 -19.13 11.63 25.64
C ASP A 259 -17.75 11.37 26.27
N THR A 260 -17.41 10.11 26.57
CA THR A 260 -16.13 9.67 27.13
C THR A 260 -15.40 8.76 26.14
N VAL A 261 -14.07 8.89 26.06
CA VAL A 261 -13.21 7.97 25.31
C VAL A 261 -12.16 7.32 26.20
N LEU A 262 -12.03 6.01 26.09
CA LEU A 262 -11.02 5.19 26.76
C LEU A 262 -9.82 4.97 25.83
N LEU A 263 -8.64 5.43 26.23
CA LEU A 263 -7.39 5.18 25.52
C LEU A 263 -6.75 3.90 26.03
N LEU A 264 -6.42 3.00 25.10
CA LEU A 264 -5.82 1.69 25.39
C LEU A 264 -4.50 1.50 24.63
N PRO A 265 -3.56 0.71 25.16
CA PRO A 265 -2.34 0.37 24.43
C PRO A 265 -2.65 -0.62 23.31
N CYS A 266 -1.89 -0.55 22.21
CA CYS A 266 -1.91 -1.60 21.19
C CYS A 266 -1.38 -2.93 21.73
N THR A 267 -1.60 -4.00 20.97
CA THR A 267 -1.10 -5.33 21.30
C THR A 267 -0.57 -6.03 20.06
N ALA A 268 0.37 -6.98 20.24
CA ALA A 268 0.94 -7.75 19.14
C ALA A 268 -0.14 -8.54 18.36
N ARG A 269 -1.14 -9.08 19.06
CA ARG A 269 -2.25 -9.80 18.44
C ARG A 269 -3.31 -8.81 17.92
N LYS A 270 -3.56 -8.87 16.61
CA LYS A 270 -4.61 -8.10 15.92
C LYS A 270 -5.72 -9.05 15.40
N PRO A 271 -6.97 -8.58 15.29
CA PRO A 271 -7.47 -7.29 15.78
C PRO A 271 -7.45 -7.22 17.32
N TYR A 272 -7.19 -6.03 17.87
CA TYR A 272 -6.81 -5.86 19.28
C TYR A 272 -7.88 -6.36 20.26
N LEU A 273 -9.17 -6.32 19.90
CA LEU A 273 -10.27 -6.82 20.74
C LEU A 273 -10.15 -8.33 21.04
N THR A 274 -9.41 -9.08 20.21
CA THR A 274 -9.12 -10.51 20.45
C THR A 274 -7.89 -10.76 21.32
N SER A 275 -7.10 -9.73 21.61
CA SER A 275 -5.87 -9.83 22.39
C SER A 275 -6.16 -10.30 23.82
N ARG A 276 -5.15 -10.88 24.49
CA ARG A 276 -5.27 -11.30 25.89
C ARG A 276 -5.58 -10.10 26.79
N THR A 277 -4.86 -8.98 26.58
CA THR A 277 -5.00 -7.76 27.37
C THR A 277 -6.39 -7.15 27.26
N HIS A 278 -6.88 -6.91 26.04
CA HIS A 278 -8.18 -6.26 25.84
C HIS A 278 -9.34 -7.14 26.34
N ARG A 279 -9.25 -8.47 26.15
CA ARG A 279 -10.26 -9.41 26.69
C ARG A 279 -10.23 -9.48 28.21
N ALA A 280 -9.04 -9.50 28.82
CA ALA A 280 -8.91 -9.50 30.27
C ALA A 280 -9.50 -8.21 30.87
N LEU A 281 -9.14 -7.04 30.32
CA LEU A 281 -9.69 -5.76 30.75
C LEU A 281 -11.22 -5.74 30.62
N ARG A 282 -11.77 -6.06 29.45
CA ARG A 282 -13.23 -6.09 29.20
C ARG A 282 -13.99 -7.18 29.98
N SER A 283 -13.28 -8.18 30.52
CA SER A 283 -13.89 -9.18 31.42
C SER A 283 -14.03 -8.67 32.86
N LYS A 284 -13.14 -7.75 33.28
CA LYS A 284 -13.13 -7.19 34.63
C LYS A 284 -13.87 -5.86 34.74
N VAL A 285 -13.98 -5.09 33.65
CA VAL A 285 -14.74 -3.84 33.58
C VAL A 285 -15.68 -3.83 32.37
N LYS A 286 -16.90 -3.36 32.58
CA LYS A 286 -17.90 -3.22 31.53
C LYS A 286 -17.68 -1.92 30.76
N VAL A 287 -17.09 -2.03 29.57
CA VAL A 287 -16.77 -0.87 28.73
C VAL A 287 -17.95 -0.51 27.82
N ASN A 288 -18.66 0.59 28.14
CA ASN A 288 -19.72 1.19 27.32
C ASN A 288 -19.37 2.61 26.82
N VAL A 289 -18.09 2.97 26.83
CA VAL A 289 -17.56 4.22 26.27
C VAL A 289 -16.87 3.95 24.94
N ASN A 290 -16.55 4.99 24.16
CA ASN A 290 -15.73 4.82 22.97
C ASN A 290 -14.31 4.38 23.36
N GLU A 291 -13.61 3.70 22.47
CA GLU A 291 -12.24 3.23 22.70
C GLU A 291 -11.34 3.69 21.54
N ILE A 292 -10.18 4.24 21.86
CA ILE A 292 -9.10 4.51 20.89
C ILE A 292 -7.84 3.76 21.32
N ILE A 293 -7.25 3.05 20.38
CA ILE A 293 -6.05 2.24 20.61
C ILE A 293 -4.86 3.01 20.07
N ILE A 294 -3.92 3.34 20.96
CA ILE A 294 -2.69 4.04 20.62
C ILE A 294 -1.66 3.01 20.14
N SER A 295 -1.10 3.21 18.95
CA SER A 295 0.01 2.44 18.38
C SER A 295 0.98 3.35 17.62
N SER A 296 2.05 2.77 17.06
CA SER A 296 2.98 3.45 16.16
C SER A 296 2.91 2.82 14.77
N PRO A 297 2.76 3.60 13.69
CA PRO A 297 2.37 5.01 13.63
C PRO A 297 0.85 5.22 13.78
N LEU A 298 0.05 4.14 13.92
CA LEU A 298 -1.42 4.20 13.87
C LEU A 298 -2.07 4.59 15.20
N VAL A 299 -3.09 5.45 15.14
CA VAL A 299 -4.09 5.67 16.19
C VAL A 299 -5.44 5.14 15.69
N VAL A 300 -6.01 4.18 16.39
CA VAL A 300 -7.12 3.37 15.84
C VAL A 300 -8.32 3.44 16.77
N PRO A 301 -9.37 4.21 16.42
CA PRO A 301 -10.68 4.03 17.05
C PRO A 301 -11.17 2.59 16.86
N ARG A 302 -11.75 2.02 17.92
CA ARG A 302 -12.17 0.61 18.01
C ARG A 302 -13.04 0.17 16.84
N GLU A 303 -13.88 1.08 16.36
CA GLU A 303 -14.81 0.90 15.25
C GLU A 303 -14.09 0.56 13.93
N PHE A 304 -12.81 0.92 13.78
CA PHE A 304 -12.03 0.73 12.57
C PHE A 304 -10.95 -0.38 12.69
N GLU A 305 -10.86 -1.11 13.81
CA GLU A 305 -9.76 -2.06 14.04
C GLU A 305 -9.72 -3.24 13.05
N LEU A 306 -10.85 -3.53 12.41
CA LEU A 306 -10.99 -4.61 11.42
C LEU A 306 -10.62 -4.18 10.01
N LEU A 307 -10.36 -2.89 9.80
CA LEU A 307 -9.96 -2.36 8.50
C LEU A 307 -8.45 -2.47 8.29
N TYR A 308 -8.04 -2.59 7.04
CA TYR A 308 -6.66 -2.34 6.65
C TYR A 308 -6.31 -0.84 6.83
N PRO A 309 -5.09 -0.49 7.28
CA PRO A 309 -4.00 -1.38 7.71
C PRO A 309 -4.08 -1.82 9.19
N ALA A 310 -5.03 -1.33 9.98
CA ALA A 310 -5.11 -1.57 11.43
C ALA A 310 -5.17 -3.06 11.82
N VAL A 311 -5.83 -3.89 11.02
CA VAL A 311 -5.89 -5.35 11.25
C VAL A 311 -4.62 -6.08 10.78
N ASN A 312 -3.82 -5.48 9.90
CA ASN A 312 -2.73 -6.15 9.17
C ASN A 312 -1.46 -5.29 9.06
N TYR A 313 -0.89 -4.91 10.21
CA TYR A 313 0.43 -4.27 10.27
C TYR A 313 1.32 -4.96 11.31
N ASP A 314 2.60 -4.63 11.29
CA ASP A 314 3.59 -4.90 12.34
C ASP A 314 4.42 -3.64 12.63
N THR A 315 4.99 -3.58 13.82
CA THR A 315 5.90 -2.51 14.24
C THR A 315 6.90 -3.05 15.24
N PRO A 316 8.16 -2.58 15.26
CA PRO A 316 9.09 -2.86 16.35
C PRO A 316 8.48 -2.44 17.70
N VAL A 317 8.62 -3.30 18.72
CA VAL A 317 8.15 -3.01 20.07
C VAL A 317 9.35 -3.04 21.02
N THR A 318 9.98 -1.89 21.21
CA THR A 318 11.15 -1.73 22.10
C THR A 318 10.77 -1.09 23.44
N GLY A 319 9.56 -0.55 23.56
CA GLY A 319 9.14 0.30 24.69
C GLY A 319 9.73 1.71 24.65
N HIS A 320 10.69 1.97 23.77
CA HIS A 320 11.24 3.29 23.50
C HIS A 320 10.46 3.95 22.36
N TRP A 321 10.13 5.23 22.55
CA TRP A 321 9.41 6.05 21.59
C TRP A 321 10.22 7.32 21.34
N SER A 322 10.55 7.57 20.08
CA SER A 322 11.23 8.79 19.65
C SER A 322 10.31 10.00 19.74
N GLU A 323 10.89 11.20 19.79
CA GLU A 323 10.12 12.46 19.82
C GLU A 323 9.28 12.66 18.56
N GLU A 324 9.80 12.25 17.40
CA GLU A 324 9.09 12.28 16.13
C GLU A 324 7.88 11.33 16.14
N GLU A 325 8.03 10.11 16.67
CA GLU A 325 6.92 9.16 16.81
C GLU A 325 5.86 9.68 17.79
N VAL A 326 6.28 10.19 18.95
CA VAL A 326 5.36 10.75 19.95
C VAL A 326 4.58 11.92 19.35
N SER A 327 5.27 12.86 18.69
CA SER A 327 4.65 14.02 18.06
C SER A 327 3.66 13.61 16.96
N PHE A 328 4.04 12.67 16.08
CA PHE A 328 3.18 12.21 15.01
C PHE A 328 1.90 11.54 15.54
N VAL A 329 2.04 10.63 16.51
CA VAL A 329 0.91 9.89 17.07
C VAL A 329 0.02 10.80 17.92
N ALA A 330 0.59 11.74 18.67
CA ALA A 330 -0.17 12.74 19.44
C ALA A 330 -1.03 13.62 18.52
N GLY A 331 -0.48 14.08 17.39
CA GLY A 331 -1.22 14.89 16.42
C GLY A 331 -2.46 14.20 15.87
N TRP A 332 -2.40 12.90 15.56
CA TRP A 332 -3.57 12.14 15.11
C TRP A 332 -4.53 11.76 16.24
N LEU A 333 -4.01 11.46 17.43
CA LEU A 333 -4.83 11.20 18.61
C LEU A 333 -5.70 12.41 18.97
N LYS A 334 -5.09 13.61 19.01
CA LYS A 334 -5.80 14.88 19.23
C LYS A 334 -6.97 15.04 18.26
N ARG A 335 -6.72 14.86 16.96
CA ARG A 335 -7.77 15.00 15.92
C ARG A 335 -8.97 14.08 16.16
N PHE A 336 -8.74 12.83 16.57
CA PHE A 336 -9.86 11.93 16.88
C PHE A 336 -10.60 12.32 18.16
N ILE A 337 -9.89 12.84 19.17
CA ILE A 337 -10.51 13.34 20.40
C ILE A 337 -11.41 14.55 20.09
N GLU A 338 -10.88 15.55 19.37
CA GLU A 338 -11.60 16.76 18.97
C GLU A 338 -12.78 16.43 18.04
N LYS A 339 -12.55 15.60 17.02
CA LYS A 339 -13.63 15.15 16.11
C LYS A 339 -14.73 14.41 16.87
N GLY A 340 -14.34 13.69 17.92
CA GLY A 340 -15.31 12.99 18.75
C GLY A 340 -16.12 13.89 19.67
N GLY A 341 -15.66 15.11 19.95
CA GLY A 341 -16.32 16.03 20.88
C GLY A 341 -16.44 15.45 22.29
N PHE A 342 -15.45 14.66 22.72
CA PHE A 342 -15.46 14.05 24.04
C PHE A 342 -15.28 15.11 25.13
N ARG A 343 -16.07 15.02 26.20
CA ARG A 343 -15.84 15.84 27.40
C ARG A 343 -14.75 15.28 28.29
N LYS A 344 -14.46 13.97 28.17
CA LYS A 344 -13.54 13.25 29.04
C LYS A 344 -12.75 12.20 28.28
N VAL A 345 -11.45 12.15 28.56
CA VAL A 345 -10.48 11.19 28.01
C VAL A 345 -9.90 10.38 29.17
N VAL A 346 -10.16 9.08 29.19
CA VAL A 346 -9.62 8.16 30.20
C VAL A 346 -8.39 7.47 29.62
N ALA A 347 -7.22 7.89 30.05
CA ALA A 347 -5.93 7.35 29.62
C ALA A 347 -5.55 6.11 30.44
N HIS A 348 -5.90 4.92 29.91
CA HIS A 348 -5.56 3.64 30.54
C HIS A 348 -4.32 3.01 29.89
N VAL A 349 -3.22 3.75 29.97
CA VAL A 349 -1.95 3.45 29.29
C VAL A 349 -0.75 3.82 30.20
N THR A 350 0.42 3.25 29.90
CA THR A 350 1.67 3.52 30.64
C THR A 350 2.85 3.75 29.69
N GLY A 351 3.99 4.21 30.22
CA GLY A 351 5.23 4.35 29.45
C GLY A 351 5.13 5.34 28.28
N GLY A 352 5.68 4.97 27.12
CA GLY A 352 5.67 5.83 25.92
C GLY A 352 4.26 6.23 25.46
N TYR A 353 3.25 5.38 25.68
CA TYR A 353 1.86 5.73 25.39
C TYR A 353 1.36 6.89 26.25
N ARG A 354 1.78 6.96 27.52
CA ARG A 354 1.42 8.06 28.42
C ARG A 354 2.01 9.38 27.92
N LYS A 355 3.27 9.38 27.44
CA LYS A 355 3.89 10.56 26.82
C LYS A 355 3.11 11.12 25.62
N VAL A 356 2.53 10.21 24.81
CA VAL A 356 1.65 10.62 23.69
C VAL A 356 0.41 11.34 24.21
N VAL A 357 -0.20 10.84 25.29
CA VAL A 357 -1.40 11.46 25.88
C VAL A 357 -1.06 12.79 26.56
N GLU A 358 0.04 12.86 27.30
CA GLU A 358 0.52 14.10 27.95
C GLU A 358 0.72 15.23 26.94
N ARG A 359 1.19 14.92 25.71
CA ARG A 359 1.27 15.90 24.63
C ARG A 359 -0.07 16.41 24.12
N VAL A 360 -1.13 15.62 24.24
CA VAL A 360 -2.48 15.98 23.78
C VAL A 360 -3.26 16.69 24.87
N GLU A 361 -3.01 16.36 26.14
CA GLU A 361 -3.70 16.91 27.32
C GLU A 361 -3.70 18.44 27.34
N ASP A 362 -2.57 19.07 27.06
CA ASP A 362 -2.44 20.53 27.05
C ASP A 362 -3.15 21.22 25.86
N GLU A 363 -3.62 20.45 24.88
CA GLU A 363 -4.15 20.96 23.62
C GLU A 363 -5.64 20.65 23.39
N VAL A 364 -6.30 19.95 24.31
CA VAL A 364 -7.73 19.58 24.19
C VAL A 364 -8.54 20.15 25.35
N GLU A 365 -9.81 20.45 25.09
CA GLU A 365 -10.75 20.93 26.13
C GLU A 365 -11.26 19.81 27.05
N ALA A 366 -11.07 18.55 26.66
CA ALA A 366 -11.55 17.39 27.38
C ALA A 366 -10.77 17.17 28.67
N GLU A 367 -11.45 16.78 29.75
CA GLU A 367 -10.80 16.35 30.99
C GLU A 367 -10.01 15.07 30.75
N VAL A 368 -8.69 15.09 30.98
CA VAL A 368 -7.83 13.91 30.85
C VAL A 368 -7.58 13.30 32.22
N VAL A 369 -7.89 12.01 32.38
CA VAL A 369 -7.64 11.26 33.62
C VAL A 369 -6.80 10.01 33.35
N TYR A 370 -5.78 9.79 34.16
CA TYR A 370 -4.88 8.63 34.05
C TYR A 370 -5.28 7.55 35.05
N THR A 371 -5.54 6.34 34.56
CA THR A 371 -6.08 5.25 35.41
C THR A 371 -5.14 4.06 35.55
N ALA A 372 -4.01 4.04 34.84
CA ALA A 372 -3.04 2.96 34.89
C ALA A 372 -1.66 3.44 35.36
N GLU A 373 -1.11 2.73 36.35
CA GLU A 373 0.26 2.91 36.81
C GLU A 373 1.02 1.58 36.70
N LYS A 374 2.13 1.58 35.96
CA LYS A 374 2.97 0.40 35.63
C LYS A 374 2.25 -0.67 34.77
N ASP A 375 1.17 -1.26 35.27
CA ASP A 375 0.41 -2.34 34.62
C ASP A 375 -1.08 -1.96 34.44
N VAL A 376 -1.58 -2.11 33.21
CA VAL A 376 -2.99 -1.88 32.82
C VAL A 376 -3.94 -2.99 33.29
N LEU A 377 -3.43 -4.11 33.82
CA LEU A 377 -4.25 -5.22 34.33
C LEU A 377 -4.13 -5.45 35.84
N SER A 378 -3.39 -4.59 36.56
CA SER A 378 -3.36 -4.63 38.03
C SER A 378 -4.73 -4.29 38.60
N ASP A 379 -5.09 -4.90 39.73
CA ASP A 379 -6.41 -4.72 40.33
C ASP A 379 -6.64 -3.23 40.71
N GLU A 380 -5.59 -2.52 41.11
CA GLU A 380 -5.60 -1.08 41.38
C GLU A 380 -5.93 -0.25 40.14
N SER A 381 -5.28 -0.52 39.00
CA SER A 381 -5.56 0.17 37.73
C SER A 381 -6.98 -0.10 37.24
N ILE A 382 -7.47 -1.32 37.42
CA ILE A 382 -8.83 -1.71 37.03
C ILE A 382 -9.87 -1.03 37.91
N GLU A 383 -9.63 -0.91 39.21
CA GLU A 383 -10.59 -0.28 40.12
C GLU A 383 -10.69 1.23 39.87
N ARG A 384 -9.56 1.90 39.58
CA ARG A 384 -9.55 3.28 39.07
C ARG A 384 -10.33 3.38 37.76
N LEU A 385 -10.06 2.48 36.81
CA LEU A 385 -10.75 2.50 35.52
C LEU A 385 -12.27 2.39 35.69
N LYS A 386 -12.75 1.47 36.54
CA LYS A 386 -14.19 1.32 36.82
C LYS A 386 -14.79 2.63 37.33
N GLN A 387 -14.14 3.30 38.29
CA GLN A 387 -14.62 4.57 38.86
C GLN A 387 -14.81 5.65 37.78
N GLU A 388 -13.96 5.65 36.74
CA GLU A 388 -13.99 6.66 35.69
C GLU A 388 -14.99 6.39 34.55
N ILE A 389 -15.33 5.12 34.25
CA ILE A 389 -16.16 4.73 33.09
C ILE A 389 -17.45 3.98 33.45
N GLU A 390 -17.79 3.89 34.73
CA GLU A 390 -19.00 3.22 35.20
C GLU A 390 -20.23 3.80 34.50
N SER A 391 -21.05 2.93 33.92
CA SER A 391 -22.15 3.36 33.06
C SER A 391 -23.31 2.38 33.07
N LYS A 392 -24.52 2.94 33.07
CA LYS A 392 -25.77 2.16 32.95
C LYS A 392 -25.99 1.79 31.48
N GLY A 393 -26.53 0.59 31.24
CA GLY A 393 -26.89 0.11 29.90
C GLY A 393 -25.84 -0.79 29.23
N LYS A 394 -26.02 -1.03 27.93
CA LYS A 394 -25.15 -1.87 27.11
C LYS A 394 -25.06 -1.28 25.70
N VAL A 395 -23.84 -1.14 25.19
CA VAL A 395 -23.60 -0.74 23.80
C VAL A 395 -23.41 -1.97 22.93
N ASP A 396 -24.04 -1.97 21.74
CA ASP A 396 -23.76 -2.96 20.69
C ASP A 396 -22.55 -2.51 19.87
N LEU A 397 -21.35 -2.81 20.38
CA LEU A 397 -20.08 -2.46 19.73
C LEU A 397 -19.96 -3.09 18.33
N TYR A 398 -20.45 -4.32 18.14
CA TYR A 398 -20.30 -5.01 16.86
C TYR A 398 -21.13 -4.36 15.76
N ARG A 399 -22.32 -3.84 16.09
CA ARG A 399 -23.09 -3.00 15.17
C ARG A 399 -22.31 -1.74 14.79
N ARG A 400 -21.73 -1.04 15.77
CA ARG A 400 -20.96 0.19 15.51
C ARG A 400 -19.75 -0.06 14.62
N ILE A 401 -19.03 -1.17 14.81
CA ILE A 401 -17.93 -1.57 13.92
C ILE A 401 -18.44 -1.74 12.47
N LEU A 402 -19.50 -2.52 12.24
CA LEU A 402 -20.01 -2.77 10.89
C LEU A 402 -20.53 -1.50 10.20
N GLU A 403 -21.24 -0.63 10.93
CA GLU A 403 -21.70 0.68 10.43
C GLU A 403 -20.54 1.58 10.01
N HIS A 404 -19.48 1.64 10.82
CA HIS A 404 -18.29 2.43 10.51
C HIS A 404 -17.48 1.82 9.35
N MET A 405 -17.41 0.49 9.23
CA MET A 405 -16.77 -0.15 8.08
C MET A 405 -17.51 0.13 6.77
N LEU A 406 -18.85 0.18 6.78
CA LEU A 406 -19.66 0.60 5.63
C LEU A 406 -19.45 2.07 5.29
N SER A 407 -19.43 2.93 6.33
CA SER A 407 -19.16 4.36 6.15
C SER A 407 -17.77 4.57 5.56
N TYR A 408 -16.76 3.88 6.09
CA TYR A 408 -15.38 3.99 5.64
C TYR A 408 -15.23 3.53 4.18
N GLN A 409 -15.79 2.39 3.78
CA GLN A 409 -15.63 1.90 2.41
C GLN A 409 -16.48 2.67 1.40
N PHE A 410 -17.75 2.90 1.71
CA PHE A 410 -18.74 3.29 0.71
C PHE A 410 -19.43 4.63 1.01
N GLY A 411 -19.22 5.20 2.20
CA GLY A 411 -19.89 6.44 2.61
C GLY A 411 -21.36 6.25 2.96
N ILE A 412 -21.77 5.03 3.32
CA ILE A 412 -23.17 4.68 3.62
C ILE A 412 -23.26 3.99 4.98
N THR A 413 -24.48 3.85 5.49
CA THR A 413 -24.78 3.00 6.63
C THR A 413 -25.96 2.09 6.29
N TRP A 414 -26.14 1.01 7.05
CA TRP A 414 -27.20 0.04 6.82
C TRP A 414 -27.63 -0.61 8.13
N SER A 415 -28.93 -0.84 8.30
CA SER A 415 -29.49 -1.47 9.50
C SER A 415 -29.58 -2.98 9.34
N GLY A 416 -29.42 -3.73 10.43
CA GLY A 416 -29.54 -5.18 10.33
C GLY A 416 -29.23 -5.90 11.63
N LYS A 417 -29.47 -7.21 11.63
CA LYS A 417 -29.07 -8.09 12.71
C LYS A 417 -27.59 -8.42 12.54
N VAL A 418 -26.81 -8.13 13.58
CA VAL A 418 -25.41 -8.53 13.65
C VAL A 418 -25.33 -10.01 14.03
N ALA A 419 -24.51 -10.77 13.31
CA ALA A 419 -24.26 -12.18 13.54
C ALA A 419 -22.76 -12.49 13.37
N GLY A 420 -22.40 -13.77 13.57
CA GLY A 420 -21.02 -14.24 13.46
C GLY A 420 -20.21 -14.07 14.75
N ARG A 421 -19.06 -14.76 14.80
CA ARG A 421 -18.13 -14.67 15.92
C ARG A 421 -17.06 -13.64 15.59
N TYR A 422 -16.83 -12.70 16.48
CA TYR A 422 -15.76 -11.72 16.30
C TYR A 422 -14.39 -12.39 16.03
N PRO A 423 -13.64 -11.97 15.00
CA PRO A 423 -13.86 -10.79 14.13
C PRO A 423 -14.65 -11.04 12.83
N GLU A 424 -15.19 -12.24 12.63
CA GLU A 424 -15.95 -12.66 11.43
C GLU A 424 -17.42 -12.24 11.57
N LEU A 425 -17.63 -10.93 11.69
CA LEU A 425 -18.95 -10.34 11.85
C LEU A 425 -19.70 -10.30 10.51
N GLU A 426 -21.01 -10.46 10.60
CA GLU A 426 -21.92 -10.38 9.46
C GLU A 426 -23.12 -9.48 9.78
N LEU A 427 -23.62 -8.79 8.76
CA LEU A 427 -24.87 -8.04 8.82
C LEU A 427 -25.94 -8.78 8.02
N LEU A 428 -27.07 -9.08 8.67
CA LEU A 428 -28.18 -9.84 8.09
C LEU A 428 -29.49 -9.03 8.07
N GLU A 429 -30.31 -9.26 7.06
CA GLU A 429 -31.72 -8.86 7.05
C GLU A 429 -32.59 -10.10 6.76
N GLY A 430 -33.45 -10.43 7.73
CA GLY A 430 -34.14 -11.72 7.73
C GLY A 430 -33.13 -12.88 7.73
N LYS A 431 -33.14 -13.68 6.66
CA LYS A 431 -32.21 -14.82 6.46
C LYS A 431 -31.12 -14.54 5.41
N LYS A 432 -31.10 -13.36 4.79
CA LYS A 432 -30.11 -13.00 3.77
C LYS A 432 -28.98 -12.16 4.39
N ARG A 433 -27.75 -12.43 3.93
CA ARG A 433 -26.57 -11.64 4.29
C ARG A 433 -26.50 -10.38 3.42
N LEU A 434 -26.11 -9.28 4.05
CA LEU A 434 -25.97 -7.95 3.43
C LEU A 434 -24.51 -7.58 3.26
N ALA A 435 -23.73 -7.85 4.30
CA ALA A 435 -22.28 -7.67 4.33
C ALA A 435 -21.64 -8.67 5.29
N ARG A 436 -20.35 -8.94 5.09
CA ARG A 436 -19.50 -9.65 6.07
C ARG A 436 -18.10 -9.04 6.09
N VAL A 437 -17.42 -9.21 7.21
CA VAL A 437 -15.99 -8.88 7.33
C VAL A 437 -15.17 -9.87 6.49
N ASP A 438 -14.33 -9.32 5.62
CA ASP A 438 -13.28 -10.04 4.90
C ASP A 438 -11.96 -9.84 5.62
N ARG A 439 -11.49 -10.89 6.31
CA ARG A 439 -10.25 -10.86 7.10
C ARG A 439 -8.99 -10.89 6.26
N ILE A 440 -9.09 -11.27 4.98
CA ILE A 440 -7.95 -11.37 4.10
C ILE A 440 -7.52 -9.96 3.68
N TYR A 441 -8.49 -9.14 3.27
CA TYR A 441 -8.22 -7.75 2.84
C TYR A 441 -8.40 -6.71 3.95
N GLY A 442 -9.01 -7.08 5.08
CA GLY A 442 -9.36 -6.12 6.13
C GLY A 442 -10.42 -5.13 5.66
N MET A 443 -11.55 -5.65 5.14
CA MET A 443 -12.62 -4.83 4.56
C MET A 443 -14.00 -5.52 4.69
N LEU A 444 -15.04 -4.99 4.05
CA LEU A 444 -16.34 -5.63 3.93
C LEU A 444 -16.54 -6.22 2.53
N ASP A 445 -17.12 -7.41 2.49
CA ASP A 445 -17.69 -8.02 1.29
C ASP A 445 -19.21 -7.80 1.33
N ILE A 446 -19.79 -7.25 0.26
CA ILE A 446 -21.22 -6.86 0.18
C ILE A 446 -22.04 -7.81 -0.71
N TYR A 447 -23.35 -7.75 -0.54
CA TYR A 447 -24.34 -8.62 -1.20
C TYR A 447 -25.45 -7.79 -1.86
N GLU A 448 -26.38 -8.50 -2.50
CA GLU A 448 -27.46 -8.03 -3.36
C GLU A 448 -28.03 -6.65 -2.99
N LYS A 449 -28.56 -6.47 -1.76
CA LYS A 449 -29.25 -5.23 -1.37
C LYS A 449 -28.35 -4.02 -1.27
N ILE A 450 -27.15 -4.18 -0.71
CA ILE A 450 -26.19 -3.08 -0.62
C ILE A 450 -25.64 -2.78 -2.02
N ALA A 451 -25.35 -3.80 -2.82
CA ALA A 451 -24.90 -3.62 -4.20
C ALA A 451 -25.95 -2.89 -5.06
N ALA A 452 -27.23 -3.27 -4.94
CA ALA A 452 -28.35 -2.58 -5.61
C ALA A 452 -28.44 -1.12 -5.19
N TYR A 453 -28.32 -0.80 -3.90
CA TYR A 453 -28.30 0.58 -3.42
C TYR A 453 -27.14 1.41 -4.00
N LEU A 454 -25.93 0.84 -4.04
CA LEU A 454 -24.77 1.51 -4.63
C LEU A 454 -24.96 1.76 -6.14
N LEU A 455 -25.58 0.80 -6.83
CA LEU A 455 -25.95 0.94 -8.24
C LEU A 455 -26.97 2.06 -8.45
N GLU A 456 -28.05 2.11 -7.66
CA GLU A 456 -29.06 3.18 -7.70
C GLU A 456 -28.47 4.57 -7.45
N LYS A 457 -27.47 4.66 -6.57
CA LYS A 457 -26.75 5.92 -6.27
C LYS A 457 -25.61 6.21 -7.22
N ASN A 458 -25.31 5.30 -8.14
CA ASN A 458 -24.23 5.38 -9.12
C ASN A 458 -22.86 5.71 -8.49
N ILE A 459 -22.54 5.02 -7.39
CA ILE A 459 -21.27 5.15 -6.66
C ILE A 459 -20.57 3.80 -6.61
N TYR A 460 -19.25 3.76 -6.82
CA TYR A 460 -18.49 2.51 -6.93
C TYR A 460 -19.01 1.57 -8.04
N THR A 461 -19.61 2.15 -9.08
CA THR A 461 -20.22 1.42 -10.19
C THR A 461 -19.26 1.28 -11.37
N VAL A 462 -19.42 0.17 -12.09
CA VAL A 462 -18.77 -0.08 -13.38
C VAL A 462 -19.82 -0.56 -14.37
N GLU A 463 -20.02 0.16 -15.46
CA GLU A 463 -20.87 -0.21 -16.58
C GLU A 463 -20.07 -1.11 -17.53
N ILE A 464 -20.61 -2.27 -17.86
CA ILE A 464 -19.96 -3.25 -18.75
C ILE A 464 -20.83 -3.54 -19.97
N GLY A 465 -20.21 -4.05 -21.03
CA GLY A 465 -20.93 -4.53 -22.21
C GLY A 465 -21.87 -5.73 -21.92
N ASP A 466 -22.74 -6.01 -22.88
CA ASP A 466 -23.69 -7.13 -22.79
C ASP A 466 -23.02 -8.46 -23.15
N PHE A 467 -22.33 -9.05 -22.18
CA PHE A 467 -21.75 -10.39 -22.27
C PHE A 467 -22.03 -11.22 -21.02
N GLU A 468 -21.85 -12.54 -21.13
CA GLU A 468 -21.95 -13.46 -19.99
C GLU A 468 -20.73 -13.35 -19.08
N VAL A 469 -20.92 -12.75 -17.89
CA VAL A 469 -19.85 -12.60 -16.90
C VAL A 469 -19.48 -13.95 -16.26
N LYS A 470 -18.21 -14.36 -16.38
CA LYS A 470 -17.63 -15.57 -15.78
C LYS A 470 -16.23 -15.28 -15.20
N GLY A 471 -16.12 -15.17 -13.88
CA GLY A 471 -14.84 -15.07 -13.15
C GLY A 471 -14.14 -13.71 -13.25
N THR A 472 -13.88 -13.22 -14.46
CA THR A 472 -13.10 -12.01 -14.70
C THR A 472 -13.79 -11.11 -15.71
N ILE A 473 -13.71 -9.79 -15.49
CA ILE A 473 -14.09 -8.76 -16.46
C ILE A 473 -12.79 -8.08 -16.91
N PHE A 474 -12.55 -8.07 -18.22
CA PHE A 474 -11.41 -7.39 -18.83
C PHE A 474 -11.75 -5.93 -19.17
N ALA A 475 -10.72 -5.08 -19.24
CA ALA A 475 -10.89 -3.64 -19.46
C ALA A 475 -11.64 -3.32 -20.77
N GLY A 476 -11.37 -4.04 -21.86
CA GLY A 476 -12.11 -3.87 -23.12
C GLY A 476 -13.61 -4.23 -23.05
N GLY A 477 -14.09 -4.82 -21.95
CA GLY A 477 -15.51 -5.04 -21.67
C GLY A 477 -16.15 -3.94 -20.81
N VAL A 478 -15.38 -2.95 -20.34
CA VAL A 478 -15.85 -1.85 -19.52
C VAL A 478 -16.23 -0.67 -20.42
N LEU A 479 -17.44 -0.15 -20.24
CA LEU A 479 -17.92 1.03 -20.94
C LEU A 479 -17.64 2.31 -20.16
N ARG A 480 -17.90 2.28 -18.84
CA ARG A 480 -17.70 3.40 -17.91
C ARG A 480 -17.37 2.90 -16.51
N ALA A 481 -16.62 3.67 -15.74
CA ALA A 481 -16.32 3.36 -14.35
C ALA A 481 -16.25 4.64 -13.51
N ASP A 482 -16.68 4.56 -12.25
CA ASP A 482 -16.50 5.65 -11.28
C ASP A 482 -15.00 5.95 -11.09
N GLU A 483 -14.58 7.18 -11.39
CA GLU A 483 -13.18 7.62 -11.30
C GLU A 483 -12.56 7.49 -9.90
N LYS A 484 -13.39 7.40 -8.86
CA LYS A 484 -12.94 7.24 -7.46
C LYS A 484 -12.51 5.82 -7.13
N ILE A 485 -12.85 4.84 -7.97
CA ILE A 485 -12.47 3.43 -7.81
C ILE A 485 -10.94 3.32 -7.82
N ARG A 486 -10.40 2.59 -6.84
CA ARG A 486 -8.99 2.23 -6.75
C ARG A 486 -8.82 0.72 -6.81
N PRO A 487 -7.61 0.22 -7.12
CA PRO A 487 -7.33 -1.21 -7.03
C PRO A 487 -7.70 -1.77 -5.65
N ASN A 488 -8.18 -3.01 -5.63
CA ASN A 488 -8.76 -3.71 -4.48
C ASN A 488 -10.01 -3.08 -3.84
N ASP A 489 -10.61 -2.02 -4.41
CA ASP A 489 -11.94 -1.60 -3.98
C ASP A 489 -12.99 -2.65 -4.37
N VAL A 490 -14.01 -2.80 -3.51
CA VAL A 490 -15.23 -3.52 -3.87
C VAL A 490 -16.05 -2.63 -4.79
N VAL A 491 -16.43 -3.17 -5.94
CA VAL A 491 -17.17 -2.47 -7.00
C VAL A 491 -18.45 -3.21 -7.36
N VAL A 492 -19.42 -2.44 -7.87
CA VAL A 492 -20.68 -2.97 -8.40
C VAL A 492 -20.68 -2.87 -9.92
N PHE A 493 -20.52 -3.99 -10.61
CA PHE A 493 -20.61 -4.01 -12.07
C PHE A 493 -22.06 -4.23 -12.53
N HIS A 494 -22.43 -3.69 -13.68
CA HIS A 494 -23.77 -3.87 -14.24
C HIS A 494 -23.82 -3.71 -15.77
N ASN A 495 -24.82 -4.33 -16.39
CA ASN A 495 -25.21 -4.13 -17.79
C ASN A 495 -26.74 -4.16 -17.93
N SER A 496 -27.30 -4.45 -19.10
CA SER A 496 -28.76 -4.43 -19.30
C SER A 496 -29.51 -5.57 -18.61
N ARG A 497 -28.82 -6.64 -18.18
CA ARG A 497 -29.44 -7.90 -17.71
C ARG A 497 -29.07 -8.28 -16.29
N ILE A 498 -27.88 -7.89 -15.83
CA ILE A 498 -27.34 -8.29 -14.54
C ILE A 498 -26.63 -7.12 -13.84
N PHE A 499 -26.48 -7.27 -12.52
CA PHE A 499 -25.50 -6.54 -11.73
C PHE A 499 -24.76 -7.50 -10.79
N GLY A 500 -23.62 -7.10 -10.25
CA GLY A 500 -22.85 -7.97 -9.38
C GLY A 500 -21.76 -7.26 -8.62
N VAL A 501 -21.01 -8.02 -7.84
CA VAL A 501 -19.97 -7.52 -6.94
C VAL A 501 -18.63 -8.15 -7.34
N GLY A 502 -17.59 -7.34 -7.39
CA GLY A 502 -16.22 -7.79 -7.63
C GLY A 502 -15.19 -6.91 -6.92
N LEU A 503 -13.92 -7.27 -7.09
CA LEU A 503 -12.78 -6.44 -6.68
C LEU A 503 -12.13 -5.82 -7.91
N ALA A 504 -11.95 -4.51 -7.88
CA ALA A 504 -11.20 -3.78 -8.90
C ALA A 504 -9.72 -4.25 -8.92
N ALA A 505 -9.17 -4.48 -10.10
CA ALA A 505 -7.75 -4.78 -10.30
C ALA A 505 -6.95 -3.58 -10.81
N MET A 506 -7.64 -2.51 -11.21
CA MET A 506 -7.10 -1.23 -11.70
C MET A 506 -7.96 -0.07 -11.20
N SER A 507 -7.49 1.17 -11.34
CA SER A 507 -8.29 2.36 -11.00
C SER A 507 -9.47 2.56 -11.96
N GLY A 508 -10.52 3.29 -11.56
CA GLY A 508 -11.66 3.58 -12.44
C GLY A 508 -11.25 4.30 -13.73
N LYS A 509 -10.24 5.18 -13.64
CA LYS A 509 -9.64 5.85 -14.81
C LYS A 509 -8.94 4.86 -15.75
N GLU A 510 -8.21 3.89 -15.21
CA GLU A 510 -7.61 2.82 -16.01
C GLU A 510 -8.67 1.94 -16.67
N MET A 511 -9.76 1.60 -15.97
CA MET A 511 -10.84 0.78 -16.54
C MET A 511 -11.48 1.45 -17.75
N ALA A 512 -11.71 2.77 -17.69
CA ALA A 512 -12.32 3.52 -18.78
C ALA A 512 -11.34 3.88 -19.91
N GLY A 513 -10.02 3.86 -19.65
CA GLY A 513 -8.98 4.26 -20.60
C GLY A 513 -8.20 3.12 -21.25
N SER A 514 -8.25 1.90 -20.69
CA SER A 514 -7.46 0.76 -21.17
C SER A 514 -8.30 -0.22 -21.98
N GLU A 515 -7.79 -0.67 -23.12
CA GLU A 515 -8.47 -1.68 -23.96
C GLU A 515 -8.23 -3.12 -23.47
N LYS A 516 -7.18 -3.34 -22.68
CA LYS A 516 -6.69 -4.67 -22.27
C LYS A 516 -6.38 -4.72 -20.78
N GLY A 517 -6.27 -5.94 -20.27
CA GLY A 517 -5.96 -6.23 -18.87
C GLY A 517 -7.18 -6.60 -18.03
N ILE A 518 -6.92 -7.05 -16.81
CA ILE A 518 -7.96 -7.45 -15.86
C ILE A 518 -8.52 -6.21 -15.18
N ALA A 519 -9.81 -5.93 -15.35
CA ALA A 519 -10.48 -4.80 -14.70
C ALA A 519 -11.11 -5.20 -13.36
N ILE A 520 -11.86 -6.30 -13.33
CA ILE A 520 -12.59 -6.75 -12.13
C ILE A 520 -12.44 -8.26 -11.94
N ASN A 521 -12.07 -8.66 -10.72
CA ASN A 521 -12.17 -10.04 -10.25
C ASN A 521 -13.56 -10.26 -9.64
N VAL A 522 -14.42 -11.00 -10.33
CA VAL A 522 -15.84 -11.16 -9.99
C VAL A 522 -16.00 -12.06 -8.78
N LYS A 523 -16.79 -11.63 -7.79
CA LYS A 523 -17.19 -12.46 -6.63
C LYS A 523 -18.54 -13.12 -6.84
N ARG A 524 -19.53 -12.37 -7.33
CA ARG A 524 -20.94 -12.81 -7.46
C ARG A 524 -21.70 -11.93 -8.45
N LYS A 525 -22.82 -12.44 -8.98
CA LYS A 525 -23.77 -11.71 -9.85
C LYS A 525 -25.21 -12.03 -9.49
N PHE A 526 -26.11 -11.11 -9.82
CA PHE A 526 -27.55 -11.14 -9.60
C PHE A 526 -28.25 -10.76 -10.91
N SER A 527 -29.45 -11.28 -11.14
CA SER A 527 -30.31 -10.83 -12.24
C SER A 527 -31.16 -9.66 -11.74
N PHE A 528 -31.52 -8.72 -12.63
CA PHE A 528 -32.49 -7.67 -12.31
C PHE A 528 -33.89 -8.22 -12.01
#